data_AF-A0A9P6JCN6-F1
#
_entry.id   AF-A0A9P6JCN6-F1
#
_cell.length_a   1.000
_cell.length_b   1.000
_cell.length_c   1.000
_cell.angle_alpha   90.00
_cell.angle_beta   90.00
_cell.angle_gamma   90.00
#
_symmetry.space_group_name_H-M   'P 1'
#
loop_
_entity.id
_entity.type
_entity.pdbx_description
1 polymer ?
#
loop_
_entity_poly.entity_id
_entity_poly.type
_entity_poly.pdbx_seq_one_letter_code
_entity_poly.pdbx_strand_id
1 'polypeptide(L)'
;VGANLVDHLGIAVVFKSRNRCDNGQPHLIFGKSILSFIKYKARGTGAISSQIGEAANFVRLEEIAPDFVAREKANGTYQERASGPNSPHIELIFTPIFNRQHGTIMPSDTKNYYSIVALLLNPCSSGKLTIAPKFNPSGDTQTKTKGNGSPDFETVIDPNYFSDPFDLRVMAEAVKFIRRLARRMNEDPEIGGRECYPGEQDVPDHDDAGLQAYVRTAVETYYHPTSTCRMGPTSDTLAVVDNRLNVYGIDRLRVIDAS
;
A
#
# COMPACT_ATOMS: atom_id res chain seq x y z
N VAL A 1 -6.40 23.20 0.35
CA VAL A 1 -5.16 22.83 -0.38
C VAL A 1 -4.25 22.05 0.56
N GLY A 2 -3.76 20.89 0.14
CA GLY A 2 -2.87 20.03 0.92
C GLY A 2 -3.58 19.09 1.90
N ALA A 3 -4.77 19.41 2.39
CA ALA A 3 -5.57 18.53 3.27
C ALA A 3 -6.25 17.39 2.51
N ASN A 4 -6.77 16.39 3.22
CA ASN A 4 -7.48 15.23 2.65
C ASN A 4 -6.57 14.36 1.76
N LEU A 5 -5.31 14.19 2.16
CA LEU A 5 -4.42 13.20 1.56
C LEU A 5 -4.97 11.79 1.86
N VAL A 6 -5.32 11.05 0.82
CA VAL A 6 -5.77 9.66 0.90
C VAL A 6 -4.81 8.79 0.10
N ASP A 7 -4.60 7.55 0.54
CA ASP A 7 -3.74 6.56 -0.12
C ASP A 7 -4.27 5.15 0.13
N HIS A 8 -3.85 4.17 -0.65
CA HIS A 8 -4.07 2.76 -0.36
C HIS A 8 -2.97 2.23 0.55
N LEU A 9 -3.37 1.68 1.70
CA LEU A 9 -2.48 1.07 2.68
C LEU A 9 -2.35 -0.42 2.42
N GLY A 10 -1.12 -0.90 2.24
CA GLY A 10 -0.89 -2.30 1.94
C GLY A 10 -0.07 -3.03 2.98
N ILE A 11 -0.34 -4.32 3.14
CA ILE A 11 0.46 -5.23 3.97
C ILE A 11 0.71 -6.53 3.21
N ALA A 12 1.97 -6.97 3.20
CA ALA A 12 2.37 -8.23 2.57
C ALA A 12 2.48 -9.34 3.63
N VAL A 13 1.83 -10.47 3.37
CA VAL A 13 2.15 -11.73 4.05
C VAL A 13 3.06 -12.53 3.14
N VAL A 14 4.22 -12.91 3.66
CA VAL A 14 5.30 -13.50 2.88
C VAL A 14 5.40 -14.98 3.16
N PHE A 15 5.44 -15.78 2.09
CA PHE A 15 5.52 -17.22 2.15
C PHE A 15 6.78 -17.71 1.46
N LYS A 16 7.45 -18.66 2.09
CA LYS A 16 8.54 -19.41 1.50
C LYS A 16 7.96 -20.63 0.79
N SER A 17 8.12 -20.68 -0.52
CA SER A 17 7.62 -21.78 -1.35
C SER A 17 8.27 -23.11 -0.95
N ARG A 18 7.48 -24.19 -0.97
CA ARG A 18 7.96 -25.56 -0.71
C ARG A 18 8.84 -26.08 -1.84
N ASN A 19 8.45 -25.78 -3.08
CA ASN A 19 9.12 -26.28 -4.28
C ASN A 19 9.95 -25.21 -4.97
N ARG A 20 10.94 -25.66 -5.76
CA ARG A 20 11.66 -24.77 -6.66
C ARG A 20 10.77 -24.36 -7.84
N CYS A 21 9.84 -23.43 -7.65
CA CYS A 21 9.19 -22.73 -8.75
C CYS A 21 10.14 -21.67 -9.33
N ASP A 22 10.27 -21.55 -10.66
CA ASP A 22 11.03 -20.44 -11.26
C ASP A 22 10.17 -19.17 -11.14
N ASN A 23 10.17 -18.60 -9.94
CA ASN A 23 9.44 -17.39 -9.63
C ASN A 23 10.36 -16.18 -9.81
N GLY A 24 9.83 -14.95 -9.74
CA GLY A 24 10.63 -13.76 -10.05
C GLY A 24 11.90 -13.62 -9.19
N GLN A 25 11.91 -14.25 -8.01
CA GLN A 25 12.94 -14.08 -6.98
C GLN A 25 14.37 -14.43 -7.46
N PRO A 26 14.66 -15.62 -8.04
CA PRO A 26 15.96 -15.94 -8.63
C PRO A 26 16.48 -14.93 -9.65
N HIS A 27 15.61 -14.22 -10.38
CA HIS A 27 16.01 -13.26 -11.42
C HIS A 27 16.44 -11.89 -10.86
N LEU A 28 16.16 -11.66 -9.58
CA LEU A 28 16.56 -10.47 -8.84
C LEU A 28 17.91 -10.65 -8.11
N ILE A 29 18.47 -11.86 -8.10
CA ILE A 29 19.75 -12.19 -7.45
C ILE A 29 20.91 -12.07 -8.47
N PHE A 30 22.05 -11.57 -8.01
CA PHE A 30 23.24 -11.32 -8.82
C PHE A 30 23.71 -12.60 -9.55
N GLY A 31 23.82 -12.53 -10.89
CA GLY A 31 24.19 -13.64 -11.78
C GLY A 31 23.08 -14.02 -12.76
N LYS A 32 21.94 -14.52 -12.25
CA LYS A 32 20.76 -14.83 -13.09
C LYS A 32 20.10 -13.56 -13.67
N SER A 33 20.29 -12.42 -13.03
CA SER A 33 19.84 -11.12 -13.52
C SER A 33 20.47 -10.75 -14.88
N ILE A 34 21.74 -11.09 -15.13
CA ILE A 34 22.44 -10.80 -16.39
C ILE A 34 21.82 -11.55 -17.55
N LEU A 35 21.59 -12.86 -17.40
CA LEU A 35 20.95 -13.69 -18.44
C LEU A 35 19.52 -13.22 -18.71
N SER A 36 18.79 -12.86 -17.65
CA SER A 36 17.43 -12.32 -17.76
C SER A 36 17.41 -10.99 -18.51
N PHE A 37 18.42 -10.15 -18.27
CA PHE A 37 18.57 -8.87 -18.97
C PHE A 37 18.90 -9.05 -20.44
N ILE A 38 19.80 -9.97 -20.78
CA ILE A 38 20.11 -10.31 -22.17
C ILE A 38 18.85 -10.84 -22.88
N LYS A 39 18.10 -11.75 -22.26
CA LYS A 39 16.83 -12.27 -22.81
C LYS A 39 15.81 -11.15 -23.06
N TYR A 40 15.67 -10.25 -22.09
CA TYR A 40 14.78 -9.09 -22.21
C TYR A 40 15.22 -8.15 -23.34
N LYS A 41 16.52 -7.81 -23.43
CA LYS A 41 17.02 -6.93 -24.50
C LYS A 41 16.90 -7.55 -25.88
N ALA A 42 17.12 -8.85 -26.01
CA ALA A 42 17.07 -9.54 -27.30
C ALA A 42 15.64 -9.79 -27.80
N ARG A 43 14.68 -10.06 -26.90
CA ARG A 43 13.35 -10.57 -27.27
C ARG A 43 12.17 -9.86 -26.62
N GLY A 44 12.40 -8.94 -25.69
CA GLY A 44 11.33 -8.32 -24.89
C GLY A 44 10.57 -9.30 -24.00
N THR A 45 11.17 -10.45 -23.65
CA THR A 45 10.51 -11.52 -22.87
C THR A 45 11.34 -11.92 -21.64
N GLY A 46 10.68 -12.61 -20.70
CA GLY A 46 11.32 -13.19 -19.51
C GLY A 46 10.94 -12.45 -18.22
N ALA A 47 11.53 -12.84 -17.10
CA ALA A 47 11.13 -12.33 -15.78
C ALA A 47 11.27 -10.80 -15.63
N ILE A 48 12.17 -10.15 -16.37
CA ILE A 48 12.33 -8.68 -16.32
C ILE A 48 11.18 -7.95 -17.03
N SER A 49 10.39 -8.62 -17.88
CA SER A 49 9.16 -8.04 -18.45
C SER A 49 7.93 -8.24 -17.56
N SER A 50 8.05 -8.91 -16.41
CA SER A 50 6.95 -9.08 -15.45
C SER A 50 6.70 -7.79 -14.68
N GLN A 51 5.42 -7.54 -14.37
CA GLN A 51 4.98 -6.44 -13.51
C GLN A 51 4.96 -6.80 -12.02
N ILE A 52 5.39 -8.02 -11.66
CA ILE A 52 5.41 -8.58 -10.30
C ILE A 52 4.02 -8.86 -9.70
N GLY A 53 3.03 -8.00 -9.88
CA GLY A 53 1.63 -8.29 -9.55
C GLY A 53 0.99 -9.20 -10.60
N GLU A 54 1.06 -10.51 -10.42
CA GLU A 54 0.66 -11.49 -11.45
C GLU A 54 -0.82 -11.88 -11.38
N ALA A 55 -1.47 -11.65 -10.24
CA ALA A 55 -2.91 -11.80 -10.10
C ALA A 55 -3.44 -10.81 -9.07
N ALA A 56 -4.62 -10.27 -9.33
CA ALA A 56 -5.32 -9.38 -8.42
C ALA A 56 -6.76 -9.85 -8.18
N ASN A 57 -7.30 -9.62 -7.00
CA ASN A 57 -8.69 -9.87 -6.67
C ASN A 57 -9.24 -8.76 -5.77
N PHE A 58 -10.52 -8.47 -5.88
CA PHE A 58 -11.18 -7.38 -5.18
C PHE A 58 -12.32 -7.97 -4.35
N VAL A 59 -12.28 -7.77 -3.04
CA VAL A 59 -13.16 -8.48 -2.11
C VAL A 59 -13.83 -7.53 -1.14
N ARG A 60 -15.02 -7.93 -0.67
CA ARG A 60 -15.76 -7.22 0.37
C ARG A 60 -15.46 -7.79 1.75
N LEU A 61 -15.54 -6.94 2.78
CA LEU A 61 -15.35 -7.37 4.16
C LEU A 61 -16.38 -8.42 4.61
N GLU A 62 -17.62 -8.32 4.12
CA GLU A 62 -18.66 -9.29 4.41
C GLU A 62 -18.37 -10.70 3.88
N GLU A 63 -17.58 -10.79 2.80
CA GLU A 63 -17.19 -12.06 2.20
C GLU A 63 -16.01 -12.69 2.92
N ILE A 64 -15.02 -11.86 3.27
CA ILE A 64 -13.78 -12.36 3.85
C ILE A 64 -13.81 -12.46 5.36
N ALA A 65 -14.59 -11.62 6.05
CA ALA A 65 -14.64 -11.53 7.51
C ALA A 65 -16.07 -11.21 8.02
N PRO A 66 -17.07 -12.07 7.75
CA PRO A 66 -18.47 -11.81 8.12
C PRO A 66 -18.67 -11.60 9.63
N ASP A 67 -18.00 -12.38 10.48
CA ASP A 67 -18.11 -12.27 11.94
C ASP A 67 -17.53 -10.95 12.46
N PHE A 68 -16.44 -10.47 11.85
CA PHE A 68 -15.89 -9.16 12.12
C PHE A 68 -16.90 -8.07 11.81
N VAL A 69 -17.49 -8.10 10.60
CA VAL A 69 -18.49 -7.10 10.19
C VAL A 69 -19.70 -7.11 11.11
N ALA A 70 -20.22 -8.30 11.45
CA ALA A 70 -21.35 -8.44 12.37
C ALA A 70 -21.03 -7.84 13.75
N ARG A 71 -19.84 -8.11 14.30
CA ARG A 71 -19.37 -7.57 15.58
C ARG A 71 -19.23 -6.05 15.54
N GLU A 72 -18.58 -5.49 14.53
CA GLU A 72 -18.40 -4.04 14.40
C GLU A 72 -19.73 -3.32 14.22
N LYS A 73 -20.69 -3.92 13.49
CA LYS A 73 -22.05 -3.37 13.35
C LYS A 73 -22.80 -3.40 14.69
N ALA A 74 -22.73 -4.51 15.42
CA ALA A 74 -23.35 -4.64 16.75
C ALA A 74 -22.78 -3.64 17.76
N ASN A 75 -21.49 -3.34 17.67
CA ASN A 75 -20.80 -2.39 18.54
C ASN A 75 -20.94 -0.93 18.08
N GLY A 76 -21.56 -0.66 16.92
CA GLY A 76 -21.67 0.68 16.35
C GLY A 76 -20.34 1.27 15.87
N THR A 77 -19.32 0.43 15.63
CA THR A 77 -17.97 0.85 15.22
C THR A 77 -17.66 0.57 13.76
N TYR A 78 -18.57 -0.09 13.03
CA TYR A 78 -18.42 -0.37 11.61
C TYR A 78 -18.57 0.90 10.77
N GLN A 79 -17.63 1.10 9.84
CA GLN A 79 -17.68 2.20 8.88
C GLN A 79 -17.69 1.63 7.45
N GLU A 80 -18.82 1.79 6.75
CA GLU A 80 -18.90 1.47 5.32
C GLU A 80 -18.18 2.57 4.54
N ARG A 81 -17.06 2.20 3.92
CA ARG A 81 -16.21 3.11 3.13
C ARG A 81 -16.09 2.70 1.68
N ALA A 82 -16.60 1.53 1.30
CA ALA A 82 -16.67 1.16 -0.10
C ALA A 82 -17.50 2.22 -0.85
N SER A 83 -17.08 2.56 -2.07
CA SER A 83 -17.73 3.61 -2.87
C SER A 83 -19.19 3.29 -3.25
N GLY A 84 -19.63 2.06 -3.01
CA GLY A 84 -20.98 1.58 -3.24
C GLY A 84 -21.17 0.14 -2.74
N PRO A 85 -22.40 -0.40 -2.80
CA PRO A 85 -22.72 -1.73 -2.27
C PRO A 85 -22.00 -2.88 -2.98
N ASN A 86 -21.54 -2.66 -4.21
CA ASN A 86 -20.78 -3.64 -4.99
C ASN A 86 -19.29 -3.30 -5.07
N SER A 87 -18.84 -2.23 -4.42
CA SER A 87 -17.44 -1.84 -4.42
C SER A 87 -16.66 -2.66 -3.40
N PRO A 88 -15.39 -2.98 -3.68
CA PRO A 88 -14.53 -3.71 -2.76
C PRO A 88 -14.03 -2.84 -1.61
N HIS A 89 -13.64 -3.52 -0.54
CA HIS A 89 -12.92 -2.90 0.58
C HIS A 89 -11.42 -3.16 0.48
N ILE A 90 -11.06 -4.38 0.05
CA ILE A 90 -9.70 -4.88 -0.01
C ILE A 90 -9.38 -5.32 -1.44
N GLU A 91 -8.21 -4.95 -1.92
CA GLU A 91 -7.56 -5.60 -3.06
C GLU A 91 -6.54 -6.60 -2.53
N LEU A 92 -6.49 -7.78 -3.14
CA LEU A 92 -5.46 -8.77 -2.94
C LEU A 92 -4.58 -8.86 -4.17
N ILE A 93 -3.27 -8.78 -4.00
CA ILE A 93 -2.28 -8.93 -5.08
C ILE A 93 -1.37 -10.10 -4.76
N PHE A 94 -1.31 -11.07 -5.67
CA PHE A 94 -0.31 -12.12 -5.62
C PHE A 94 0.97 -11.67 -6.32
N THR A 95 2.10 -11.76 -5.62
CA THR A 95 3.42 -11.47 -6.17
C THR A 95 4.34 -12.69 -6.06
N PRO A 96 5.03 -13.11 -7.14
CA PRO A 96 5.88 -14.30 -7.16
C PRO A 96 7.29 -13.98 -6.64
N ILE A 97 7.41 -13.06 -5.68
CA ILE A 97 8.67 -12.60 -5.08
C ILE A 97 8.53 -12.40 -3.57
N PHE A 98 9.67 -12.26 -2.91
CA PHE A 98 9.76 -11.75 -1.55
C PHE A 98 9.42 -10.25 -1.52
N ASN A 99 8.35 -9.86 -0.83
CA ASN A 99 7.96 -8.47 -0.71
C ASN A 99 7.95 -8.02 0.75
N ARG A 100 8.94 -7.19 1.12
CA ARG A 100 9.00 -6.49 2.41
C ARG A 100 9.70 -5.15 2.26
N GLN A 101 9.21 -4.16 3.00
CA GLN A 101 9.76 -2.80 3.04
C GLN A 101 9.92 -2.24 1.62
N HIS A 102 8.85 -2.25 0.84
CA HIS A 102 8.86 -1.82 -0.56
C HIS A 102 9.91 -2.56 -1.44
N GLY A 103 10.23 -3.81 -1.10
CA GLY A 103 11.26 -4.61 -1.77
C GLY A 103 12.71 -4.22 -1.43
N THR A 104 12.93 -3.32 -0.45
CA THR A 104 14.28 -2.94 -0.02
C THR A 104 14.96 -4.00 0.86
N ILE A 105 14.17 -4.85 1.52
CA ILE A 105 14.68 -6.04 2.21
C ILE A 105 14.64 -7.22 1.25
N MET A 106 15.78 -7.88 1.07
CA MET A 106 15.90 -9.13 0.33
C MET A 106 15.96 -10.32 1.30
N PRO A 107 15.52 -11.53 0.89
CA PRO A 107 15.68 -12.73 1.71
C PRO A 107 17.18 -13.04 1.87
N SER A 108 17.55 -13.57 3.04
CA SER A 108 18.94 -13.94 3.35
C SER A 108 19.41 -15.23 2.67
N ASP A 109 18.52 -15.91 1.96
CA ASP A 109 18.82 -17.14 1.23
C ASP A 109 18.34 -17.08 -0.22
N THR A 110 18.69 -18.11 -1.00
CA THR A 110 18.40 -18.20 -2.43
C THR A 110 17.13 -19.00 -2.73
N LYS A 111 16.25 -19.18 -1.73
CA LYS A 111 15.01 -19.94 -1.90
C LYS A 111 13.94 -19.07 -2.54
N ASN A 112 12.85 -19.72 -2.93
CA ASN A 112 11.75 -19.08 -3.62
C ASN A 112 10.71 -18.58 -2.62
N TYR A 113 10.19 -17.40 -2.91
CA TYR A 113 9.20 -16.73 -2.09
C TYR A 113 8.06 -16.22 -2.96
N TYR A 114 6.85 -16.23 -2.42
CA TYR A 114 5.74 -15.46 -2.94
C TYR A 114 5.14 -14.65 -1.81
N SER A 115 4.46 -13.56 -2.15
CA SER A 115 3.76 -12.73 -1.19
C SER A 115 2.33 -12.53 -1.65
N ILE A 116 1.41 -12.45 -0.70
CA ILE A 116 0.06 -11.99 -0.97
C ILE A 116 -0.09 -10.68 -0.22
N VAL A 117 -0.38 -9.62 -0.96
CA VAL A 117 -0.55 -8.27 -0.44
C VAL A 117 -2.04 -8.01 -0.29
N ALA A 118 -2.46 -7.47 0.85
CA ALA A 118 -3.78 -6.84 0.98
C ALA A 118 -3.62 -5.33 0.97
N LEU A 119 -4.40 -4.63 0.14
CA LEU A 119 -4.51 -3.17 0.11
C LEU A 119 -5.88 -2.74 0.61
N LEU A 120 -5.93 -1.81 1.56
CA LEU A 120 -7.12 -1.09 1.96
C LEU A 120 -7.43 0.02 0.95
N LEU A 121 -8.54 -0.11 0.24
CA LEU A 121 -8.88 0.75 -0.91
C LEU A 121 -9.49 2.09 -0.49
N ASN A 122 -10.34 2.10 0.52
CA ASN A 122 -11.03 3.31 0.97
C ASN A 122 -10.84 3.47 2.49
N PRO A 123 -9.66 3.95 2.94
CA PRO A 123 -9.45 4.17 4.37
C PRO A 123 -10.38 5.24 4.94
N CYS A 124 -10.63 5.16 6.24
CA CYS A 124 -11.26 6.22 7.03
C CYS A 124 -10.23 7.32 7.36
N SER A 125 -8.96 6.93 7.54
CA SER A 125 -7.84 7.82 7.80
C SER A 125 -7.58 8.75 6.62
N SER A 126 -7.24 10.01 6.92
CA SER A 126 -6.75 10.97 5.93
C SER A 126 -5.68 11.87 6.53
N GLY A 127 -4.75 12.30 5.69
CA GLY A 127 -3.60 13.09 6.04
C GLY A 127 -3.58 14.47 5.39
N LYS A 128 -2.39 15.05 5.35
CA LYS A 128 -2.13 16.35 4.73
C LYS A 128 -0.69 16.50 4.22
N LEU A 129 -0.55 17.42 3.27
CA LEU A 129 0.70 17.99 2.80
C LEU A 129 0.75 19.46 3.20
N THR A 130 1.86 19.88 3.80
CA THR A 130 2.11 21.30 4.13
C THR A 130 3.52 21.69 3.71
N ILE A 131 3.77 22.98 3.50
CA ILE A 131 5.13 23.50 3.29
C ILE A 131 5.70 24.04 4.60
N ALA A 132 6.97 23.81 4.86
CA ALA A 132 7.71 24.36 6.00
C ALA A 132 9.03 24.98 5.54
N PRO A 133 9.57 26.01 6.22
CA PRO A 133 10.90 26.51 5.93
C PRO A 133 11.94 25.40 6.12
N LYS A 134 12.91 25.30 5.20
CA LYS A 134 14.03 24.37 5.37
C LYS A 134 14.85 24.76 6.59
N PHE A 135 15.18 23.78 7.43
CA PHE A 135 16.11 23.99 8.52
C PHE A 135 17.48 24.43 7.97
N ASN A 136 17.93 25.63 8.33
CA ASN A 136 19.26 26.16 8.00
C ASN A 136 20.16 26.07 9.24
N PRO A 137 20.97 25.00 9.39
CA PRO A 137 21.84 24.82 10.56
C PRO A 137 22.94 25.90 10.68
N SER A 138 23.20 26.67 9.62
CA SER A 138 24.27 27.68 9.61
C SER A 138 23.86 29.03 10.20
N GLY A 139 22.57 29.28 10.44
CA GLY A 139 22.06 30.58 10.93
C GLY A 139 22.26 31.76 9.96
N ASP A 140 22.87 31.52 8.80
CA ASP A 140 23.17 32.54 7.81
C ASP A 140 21.88 32.93 7.08
N THR A 141 21.36 34.13 7.33
CA THR A 141 20.13 34.68 6.73
C THR A 141 20.31 35.09 5.27
N GLN A 142 21.48 34.83 4.67
CA GLN A 142 21.71 35.09 3.25
C GLN A 142 21.03 34.01 2.41
N THR A 143 19.81 34.32 1.96
CA THR A 143 19.18 33.71 0.79
C THR A 143 20.07 33.95 -0.44
N LYS A 144 21.06 33.07 -0.64
CA LYS A 144 21.80 33.01 -1.90
C LYS A 144 20.86 32.42 -2.96
N THR A 145 20.02 33.27 -3.55
CA THR A 145 19.38 33.01 -4.84
C THR A 145 20.43 33.09 -5.95
N LYS A 146 21.43 32.19 -5.93
CA LYS A 146 22.33 31.96 -7.06
C LYS A 146 21.67 30.94 -7.98
N GLY A 147 20.89 31.44 -8.94
CA GLY A 147 20.79 30.97 -10.33
C GLY A 147 20.43 29.52 -10.65
N ASN A 148 20.20 28.63 -9.69
CA ASN A 148 19.76 27.25 -9.92
C ASN A 148 19.01 26.70 -8.67
N GLY A 149 18.40 27.61 -7.91
CA GLY A 149 18.10 27.47 -6.49
C GLY A 149 16.95 26.51 -6.17
N SER A 150 17.24 25.50 -5.36
CA SER A 150 16.19 24.75 -4.67
C SER A 150 15.37 25.71 -3.79
N PRO A 151 14.04 25.53 -3.68
CA PRO A 151 13.22 26.34 -2.79
C PRO A 151 13.76 26.32 -1.36
N ASP A 152 13.59 27.43 -0.63
CA ASP A 152 13.94 27.58 0.79
C ASP A 152 12.91 26.94 1.73
N PHE A 153 11.92 26.24 1.16
CA PHE A 153 10.94 25.43 1.86
C PHE A 153 11.05 23.94 1.48
N GLU A 154 10.54 23.09 2.35
CA GLU A 154 10.37 21.66 2.15
C GLU A 154 8.90 21.26 2.30
N THR A 155 8.55 20.11 1.72
CA THR A 155 7.20 19.54 1.89
C THR A 155 7.21 18.63 3.10
N VAL A 156 6.32 18.91 4.05
CA VAL A 156 6.00 18.04 5.17
C VAL A 156 4.83 17.16 4.75
N ILE A 157 5.08 15.85 4.70
CA ILE A 157 4.10 14.83 4.33
C ILE A 157 3.67 14.12 5.61
N ASP A 158 2.40 14.27 5.96
CA ASP A 158 1.78 13.58 7.09
C ASP A 158 0.57 12.79 6.60
N PRO A 159 0.75 11.53 6.18
CA PRO A 159 -0.35 10.70 5.70
C PRO A 159 -1.35 10.32 6.80
N ASN A 160 -0.96 10.46 8.07
CA ASN A 160 -1.82 10.22 9.23
C ASN A 160 -2.52 8.84 9.19
N TYR A 161 -1.77 7.81 8.77
CA TYR A 161 -2.24 6.44 8.64
C TYR A 161 -2.69 5.87 9.99
N PHE A 162 -3.83 5.17 9.99
CA PHE A 162 -4.49 4.62 11.18
C PHE A 162 -4.87 5.67 12.22
N SER A 163 -5.13 6.92 11.79
CA SER A 163 -5.81 7.91 12.64
C SER A 163 -7.23 7.48 12.99
N ASP A 164 -7.86 6.72 12.09
CA ASP A 164 -9.05 5.95 12.41
C ASP A 164 -8.68 4.50 12.78
N PRO A 165 -9.05 4.01 13.98
CA PRO A 165 -8.70 2.66 14.41
C PRO A 165 -9.44 1.56 13.62
N PHE A 166 -10.52 1.86 12.89
CA PHE A 166 -11.23 0.90 12.05
C PHE A 166 -10.34 0.34 10.94
N ASP A 167 -9.55 1.21 10.29
CA ASP A 167 -8.62 0.82 9.23
C ASP A 167 -7.62 -0.24 9.70
N LEU A 168 -7.13 -0.09 10.94
CA LEU A 168 -6.17 -1.03 11.53
C LEU A 168 -6.80 -2.40 11.79
N ARG A 169 -8.04 -2.43 12.29
CA ARG A 169 -8.77 -3.69 12.53
C ARG A 169 -9.10 -4.40 11.22
N VAL A 170 -9.49 -3.66 10.19
CA VAL A 170 -9.73 -4.19 8.84
C VAL A 170 -8.47 -4.84 8.26
N MET A 171 -7.33 -4.17 8.36
CA MET A 171 -6.07 -4.72 7.85
C MET A 171 -5.62 -5.99 8.61
N ALA A 172 -5.89 -6.07 9.92
CA ALA A 172 -5.66 -7.30 10.68
C ALA A 172 -6.52 -8.47 10.17
N GLU A 173 -7.81 -8.23 9.85
CA GLU A 173 -8.67 -9.25 9.23
C GLU A 173 -8.19 -9.66 7.83
N ALA A 174 -7.62 -8.73 7.06
CA ALA A 174 -7.04 -9.03 5.76
C ALA A 174 -5.84 -10.00 5.88
N VAL A 175 -4.99 -9.84 6.89
CA VAL A 175 -3.89 -10.80 7.18
C VAL A 175 -4.46 -12.19 7.48
N LYS A 176 -5.47 -12.28 8.36
CA LYS A 176 -6.13 -13.57 8.67
C LYS A 176 -6.75 -14.20 7.42
N PHE A 177 -7.34 -13.40 6.54
CA PHE A 177 -7.89 -13.89 5.29
C PHE A 177 -6.82 -14.44 4.35
N ILE A 178 -5.71 -13.71 4.19
CA ILE A 178 -4.56 -14.17 3.41
C ILE A 178 -4.04 -15.51 3.95
N ARG A 179 -3.97 -15.69 5.27
CA ARG A 179 -3.60 -16.98 5.88
C ARG A 179 -4.57 -18.09 5.54
N ARG A 180 -5.89 -17.84 5.62
CA ARG A 180 -6.91 -18.82 5.18
C ARG A 180 -6.75 -19.20 3.71
N LEU A 181 -6.51 -18.22 2.84
CA LEU A 181 -6.26 -18.45 1.43
C LEU A 181 -4.99 -19.28 1.21
N ALA A 182 -3.89 -18.93 1.86
CA ALA A 182 -2.62 -19.66 1.76
C ALA A 182 -2.73 -21.10 2.28
N ARG A 183 -3.52 -21.36 3.34
CA ARG A 183 -3.80 -22.72 3.81
C ARG A 183 -4.54 -23.55 2.75
N ARG A 184 -5.42 -22.94 1.95
CA ARG A 184 -6.05 -23.61 0.79
C ARG A 184 -5.05 -23.83 -0.35
N MET A 185 -4.23 -22.83 -0.66
CA MET A 185 -3.17 -22.97 -1.67
C MET A 185 -2.16 -24.06 -1.30
N ASN A 186 -1.95 -24.34 -0.01
CA ASN A 186 -1.10 -25.41 0.48
C ASN A 186 -1.63 -26.83 0.20
N GLU A 187 -2.88 -26.98 -0.23
CA GLU A 187 -3.41 -28.25 -0.74
C GLU A 187 -2.75 -28.61 -2.08
N ASP A 188 -2.28 -27.61 -2.85
CA ASP A 188 -1.44 -27.80 -4.03
C ASP A 188 0.06 -27.80 -3.64
N PRO A 189 0.78 -28.93 -3.81
CA PRO A 189 2.19 -29.00 -3.47
C PRO A 189 3.09 -28.12 -4.34
N GLU A 190 2.68 -27.72 -5.55
CA GLU A 190 3.48 -26.87 -6.45
C GLU A 190 3.48 -25.40 -6.02
N ILE A 191 2.38 -24.95 -5.41
CA ILE A 191 2.15 -23.55 -5.02
C ILE A 191 2.43 -23.33 -3.53
N GLY A 192 2.14 -24.34 -2.70
CA GLY A 192 2.17 -24.23 -1.25
C GLY A 192 3.49 -23.71 -0.67
N GLY A 193 3.38 -23.00 0.45
CA GLY A 193 4.49 -22.40 1.17
C GLY A 193 4.26 -22.32 2.68
N ARG A 194 5.34 -22.04 3.40
CA ARG A 194 5.29 -21.73 4.83
C ARG A 194 5.37 -20.22 5.02
N GLU A 195 4.43 -19.66 5.79
CA GLU A 195 4.50 -18.26 6.19
C GLU A 195 5.84 -17.96 6.87
N CYS A 196 6.44 -16.85 6.51
CA CYS A 196 7.68 -16.33 7.08
C CYS A 196 7.49 -14.99 7.76
N TYR A 197 6.57 -14.15 7.25
CA TYR A 197 6.26 -12.85 7.83
C TYR A 197 4.74 -12.57 7.71
N PRO A 198 4.06 -12.15 8.78
CA PRO A 198 4.57 -12.01 10.17
C PRO A 198 5.05 -13.32 10.80
N GLY A 199 4.53 -14.46 10.34
CA GLY A 199 4.72 -15.76 10.97
C GLY A 199 3.58 -16.03 11.94
N GLU A 200 2.78 -17.06 11.66
CA GLU A 200 1.63 -17.43 12.50
C GLU A 200 2.02 -17.84 13.94
N GLN A 201 3.25 -18.32 14.13
CA GLN A 201 3.74 -18.67 15.48
C GLN A 201 4.10 -17.44 16.32
N ASP A 202 4.55 -16.37 15.68
CA ASP A 202 4.94 -15.12 16.36
C ASP A 202 3.74 -14.20 16.56
N VAL A 203 2.81 -14.17 15.59
CA VAL A 203 1.62 -13.33 15.61
C VAL A 203 0.40 -14.17 15.18
N PRO A 204 -0.27 -14.89 16.09
CA PRO A 204 -1.32 -15.84 15.75
C PRO A 204 -2.68 -15.17 15.44
N ASP A 205 -3.55 -15.86 14.70
CA ASP A 205 -4.87 -15.34 14.27
C ASP A 205 -5.83 -14.99 15.43
N HIS A 206 -5.62 -15.57 16.62
CA HIS A 206 -6.45 -15.33 17.80
C HIS A 206 -5.98 -14.13 18.64
N ASP A 207 -4.81 -13.56 18.33
CA ASP A 207 -4.29 -12.36 18.99
C ASP A 207 -4.54 -11.11 18.12
N ASP A 208 -5.75 -10.57 18.24
CA ASP A 208 -6.15 -9.37 17.50
C ASP A 208 -5.24 -8.17 17.81
N ALA A 209 -4.77 -8.05 19.06
CA ALA A 209 -3.93 -6.93 19.47
C ALA A 209 -2.52 -7.07 18.89
N GLY A 210 -1.94 -8.27 18.93
CA GLY A 210 -0.65 -8.58 18.30
C GLY A 210 -0.68 -8.38 16.79
N LEU A 211 -1.75 -8.82 16.12
CA LEU A 211 -1.94 -8.57 14.69
C LEU A 211 -1.99 -7.07 14.38
N GLN A 212 -2.79 -6.30 15.11
CA GLN A 212 -2.86 -4.84 14.93
C GLN A 212 -1.52 -4.15 15.21
N ALA A 213 -0.76 -4.59 16.22
CA ALA A 213 0.58 -4.09 16.49
C ALA A 213 1.54 -4.39 15.33
N TYR A 214 1.49 -5.61 14.78
CA TYR A 214 2.27 -5.96 13.60
C TYR A 214 1.88 -5.09 12.40
N VAL A 215 0.59 -5.00 12.07
CA VAL A 215 0.10 -4.18 10.95
C VAL A 215 0.59 -2.74 11.08
N ARG A 216 0.50 -2.13 12.27
CA ARG A 216 0.94 -0.76 12.52
C ARG A 216 2.41 -0.53 12.17
N THR A 217 3.25 -1.53 12.33
CA THR A 217 4.71 -1.44 12.06
C THR A 217 5.12 -1.92 10.68
N ALA A 218 4.25 -2.68 10.00
CA ALA A 218 4.55 -3.35 8.73
C ALA A 218 3.76 -2.81 7.53
N VAL A 219 2.77 -1.94 7.76
CA VAL A 219 2.01 -1.32 6.65
C VAL A 219 2.91 -0.42 5.82
N GLU A 220 2.60 -0.36 4.54
CA GLU A 220 3.32 0.41 3.55
C GLU A 220 2.33 1.21 2.70
N THR A 221 2.78 2.37 2.20
CA THR A 221 2.10 3.02 1.07
C THR A 221 2.23 2.13 -0.16
N TYR A 222 1.17 2.03 -0.95
CA TYR A 222 1.23 1.41 -2.28
C TYR A 222 1.23 2.46 -3.39
N TYR A 223 1.64 3.69 -3.05
CA TYR A 223 1.92 4.78 -3.98
C TYR A 223 0.70 5.25 -4.76
N HIS A 224 -0.47 5.29 -4.13
CA HIS A 224 -1.71 5.83 -4.67
C HIS A 224 -2.18 7.12 -3.95
N PRO A 225 -1.30 8.10 -3.64
CA PRO A 225 -1.72 9.31 -2.96
C PRO A 225 -2.63 10.15 -3.86
N THR A 226 -3.71 10.68 -3.29
CA THR A 226 -4.72 11.46 -4.01
C THR A 226 -5.38 12.51 -3.09
N SER A 227 -6.16 13.40 -3.69
CA SER A 227 -7.22 14.20 -3.04
C SER A 227 -6.76 15.42 -2.20
N THR A 228 -5.52 15.90 -2.40
CA THR A 228 -4.96 17.08 -1.72
C THR A 228 -5.35 18.44 -2.33
N CYS A 229 -5.80 18.46 -3.58
CA CYS A 229 -6.53 19.52 -4.28
C CYS A 229 -7.97 19.09 -4.61
N ARG A 230 -8.64 18.47 -3.63
CA ARG A 230 -10.00 17.93 -3.71
C ARG A 230 -10.96 18.74 -4.61
N MET A 231 -11.56 18.05 -5.57
CA MET A 231 -12.71 18.54 -6.33
C MET A 231 -13.98 18.47 -5.47
N GLY A 232 -14.72 19.56 -5.36
CA GLY A 232 -15.96 19.60 -4.56
C GLY A 232 -16.79 20.87 -4.77
N PRO A 233 -18.04 20.90 -4.28
CA PRO A 233 -18.87 22.09 -4.31
C PRO A 233 -18.30 23.19 -3.41
N THR A 234 -18.73 24.44 -3.61
CA THR A 234 -18.31 25.58 -2.77
C THR A 234 -18.70 25.45 -1.29
N SER A 235 -19.65 24.57 -0.96
CA SER A 235 -20.03 24.24 0.41
C SER A 235 -19.08 23.23 1.10
N ASP A 236 -18.24 22.52 0.34
CA ASP A 236 -17.22 21.63 0.89
C ASP A 236 -16.01 22.48 1.28
N THR A 237 -15.76 22.59 2.59
CA THR A 237 -14.68 23.43 3.14
C THR A 237 -13.28 22.91 2.81
N LEU A 238 -13.15 21.67 2.32
CA LEU A 238 -11.89 21.08 1.87
C LEU A 238 -11.68 21.21 0.35
N ALA A 239 -12.69 21.65 -0.41
CA ALA A 239 -12.60 21.75 -1.85
C ALA A 239 -11.59 22.83 -2.29
N VAL A 240 -10.79 22.49 -3.29
CA VAL A 240 -9.79 23.37 -3.91
C VAL A 240 -10.18 23.73 -5.33
N VAL A 241 -10.79 22.79 -6.04
CA VAL A 241 -11.25 22.99 -7.42
C VAL A 241 -12.73 22.68 -7.59
N ASP A 242 -13.36 23.35 -8.57
CA ASP A 242 -14.72 23.05 -9.01
C ASP A 242 -14.80 21.79 -9.89
N ASN A 243 -16.00 21.43 -10.35
CA ASN A 243 -16.24 20.28 -11.24
C ASN A 243 -15.66 20.43 -12.66
N ARG A 244 -15.03 21.56 -12.97
CA ARG A 244 -14.29 21.85 -14.20
C ARG A 244 -12.80 22.03 -13.92
N LEU A 245 -12.37 21.63 -12.72
CA LEU A 245 -10.99 21.66 -12.22
C LEU A 245 -10.41 23.07 -12.09
N ASN A 246 -11.25 24.11 -12.07
CA ASN A 246 -10.79 25.49 -11.85
C ASN A 246 -10.53 25.72 -10.37
N VAL A 247 -9.39 26.34 -10.05
CA VAL A 247 -9.03 26.68 -8.67
C VAL A 247 -9.93 27.79 -8.15
N TYR A 248 -10.56 27.58 -6.99
CA TYR A 248 -11.42 28.58 -6.38
C TYR A 248 -10.65 29.87 -6.07
N GLY A 249 -11.24 31.01 -6.46
CA GLY A 249 -10.69 32.35 -6.23
C GLY A 249 -9.53 32.75 -7.15
N ILE A 250 -9.14 31.92 -8.13
CA ILE A 250 -8.07 32.23 -9.07
C ILE A 250 -8.53 32.00 -10.51
N ASP A 251 -8.51 33.06 -11.31
CA ASP A 251 -8.86 32.98 -12.72
C ASP A 251 -7.79 32.25 -13.54
N ARG A 252 -8.24 31.48 -14.54
CA ARG A 252 -7.39 30.83 -15.56
C ARG A 252 -6.37 29.83 -14.99
N LEU A 253 -6.63 29.26 -13.81
CA LEU A 253 -5.80 28.22 -13.20
C LEU A 253 -6.60 26.93 -13.00
N ARG A 254 -5.98 25.79 -13.34
CA ARG A 254 -6.53 24.45 -13.13
C ARG A 254 -5.50 23.51 -12.53
N VAL A 255 -5.97 22.50 -11.79
CA VAL A 255 -5.19 21.36 -11.32
C VAL A 255 -5.67 20.11 -12.05
N ILE A 256 -4.77 19.38 -12.71
CA ILE A 256 -5.11 18.21 -13.53
C ILE A 256 -4.12 17.09 -13.25
N ASP A 257 -4.29 16.46 -12.09
CA ASP A 257 -3.63 15.24 -11.65
C ASP A 257 -4.54 14.53 -10.64
N ALA A 258 -4.01 13.60 -9.85
CA ALA A 258 -4.78 12.85 -8.85
C ALA A 258 -5.01 13.62 -7.54
N SER A 259 -4.52 14.85 -7.39
CA SER A 259 -4.77 15.66 -6.19
C SER A 259 -6.23 16.07 -6.06
#